data_AF-A0A374WRU7-F1
#
_entry.id   AF-A0A374WRU7-F1
#
_cell.length_a   1.000
_cell.length_b   1.000
_cell.length_c   1.000
_cell.angle_alpha   90.00
_cell.angle_beta   90.00
_cell.angle_gamma   90.00
#
_symmetry.space_group_name_H-M   'P 1'
#
loop_
_entity.id
_entity.type
_entity.pdbx_description
1 polymer ?
#
loop_
_entity_poly.entity_id
_entity_poly.type
_entity_poly.pdbx_seq_one_letter_code
_entity_poly.pdbx_strand_id
1 'polypeptide(L)'
;MRKILYCILLMFLCSILSCERKRQSSEQEMKDSLAAVNFIKCAKSLYGTFLSHSNLGEQEEDVTFPVFKKLYPLENDLIDTVCAIWLDYTIEDSCMQQSIVNKDSNDIAVTALLQAYIEAKQIQLPQNPVDRYKCIDSIITNNLIPDAELEKGCGNQMQINASFNISEIWMEYLRYHYEKQLEELLKEKSVPLSLHTEQEEYSQLLKAQICYLDSIGYGDGSASYMAYSQLSEEMFQMRFTGILDLYFALQVKKYKPDKVYKPIPNSIITQEYNAILRAIDTKDYYDYLDISSKEKVKVCLLNEQKAWNSLMKARKNTSRELYGRIKTVYDNATYRLQRYHLIQLKNTFEGYGAMSNDVYSCLLSDTCSYDELLHAPNFTVKWDSISIKE
;
A
#
# COMPACT_ATOMS: atom_id res chain seq x y z
N MET A 1 16.37 -18.75 -27.05
CA MET A 1 14.97 -19.24 -27.11
C MET A 1 14.78 -20.67 -26.60
N ARG A 2 15.32 -21.74 -27.21
CA ARG A 2 15.08 -23.13 -26.73
C ARG A 2 15.50 -23.41 -25.27
N LYS A 3 16.64 -22.87 -24.80
CA LYS A 3 17.10 -23.04 -23.41
C LYS A 3 16.23 -22.31 -22.38
N ILE A 4 15.70 -21.15 -22.74
CA ILE A 4 14.78 -20.35 -21.91
C ILE A 4 13.45 -21.09 -21.76
N LEU A 5 12.95 -21.68 -22.85
CA LEU A 5 11.74 -22.51 -22.83
C LEU A 5 11.91 -23.73 -21.92
N TYR A 6 13.09 -24.37 -21.89
CA TYR A 6 13.37 -25.46 -20.96
C TYR A 6 13.43 -25.00 -19.50
N CYS A 7 13.96 -23.82 -19.21
CA CYS A 7 13.96 -23.25 -17.86
C CYS A 7 12.54 -22.91 -17.39
N ILE A 8 11.72 -22.32 -18.26
CA ILE A 8 10.31 -22.02 -17.97
C ILE A 8 9.51 -23.32 -17.78
N LEU A 9 9.72 -24.35 -18.61
CA LEU A 9 9.12 -25.68 -18.44
C LEU A 9 9.56 -26.35 -17.13
N LEU A 10 10.82 -26.19 -16.73
CA LEU A 10 11.33 -26.73 -15.46
C LEU A 10 10.68 -26.00 -14.27
N MET A 11 10.51 -24.67 -14.35
CA MET A 11 9.79 -23.89 -13.33
C MET A 11 8.31 -24.27 -13.25
N PHE A 12 7.66 -24.51 -14.39
CA PHE A 12 6.27 -24.98 -14.47
C PHE A 12 6.09 -26.41 -13.91
N LEU A 13 7.08 -27.28 -14.12
CA LEU A 13 7.09 -28.63 -13.54
C LEU A 13 7.34 -28.59 -12.03
N CYS A 14 8.16 -27.67 -11.52
CA CYS A 14 8.39 -27.47 -10.09
C CYS A 14 7.17 -26.90 -9.35
N SER A 15 6.36 -26.04 -10.00
CA SER A 15 5.11 -25.54 -9.44
C SER A 15 4.00 -26.59 -9.44
N ILE A 16 3.93 -27.46 -10.45
CA ILE A 16 2.98 -28.61 -10.47
C ILE A 16 3.36 -29.65 -9.41
N LEU A 17 4.64 -29.96 -9.22
CA LEU A 17 5.09 -30.90 -8.18
C LEU A 17 4.92 -30.36 -6.75
N SER A 18 4.75 -29.04 -6.57
CA SER A 18 4.43 -28.42 -5.27
C SER A 18 2.93 -28.46 -4.93
N CYS A 19 2.05 -28.75 -5.91
CA CYS A 19 0.59 -28.80 -5.72
C CYS A 19 0.06 -30.14 -5.17
N GLU A 20 0.85 -31.20 -5.11
CA GLU A 20 0.46 -32.42 -4.37
C GLU A 20 0.97 -32.35 -2.92
N ARG A 21 0.28 -31.61 -2.06
CA ARG A 21 0.43 -31.73 -0.60
C ARG A 21 -0.84 -32.23 0.08
N LYS A 22 -0.86 -33.55 0.31
CA LYS A 22 -1.44 -34.14 1.52
C LYS A 22 -0.38 -35.00 2.22
N ARG A 23 -0.14 -34.70 3.50
CA ARG A 23 0.79 -35.29 4.49
C ARG A 23 2.28 -34.93 4.35
N GLN A 24 2.75 -34.11 5.28
CA GLN A 24 4.17 -33.77 5.48
C GLN A 24 4.94 -34.94 6.10
N SER A 25 6.10 -35.28 5.50
CA SER A 25 7.18 -36.06 6.12
C SER A 25 8.48 -35.24 6.06
N SER A 26 9.46 -35.58 6.90
CA SER A 26 10.80 -34.94 6.97
C SER A 26 11.58 -34.98 5.64
N GLU A 27 11.14 -35.80 4.69
CA GLU A 27 11.70 -35.89 3.34
C GLU A 27 11.25 -34.71 2.45
N GLN A 28 10.10 -34.09 2.77
CA GLN A 28 9.57 -32.93 2.06
C GLN A 28 10.29 -31.63 2.45
N GLU A 29 10.63 -31.42 3.72
CA GLU A 29 11.43 -30.25 4.15
C GLU A 29 12.84 -30.24 3.53
N MET A 30 13.46 -31.42 3.37
CA MET A 30 14.74 -31.55 2.69
C MET A 30 14.62 -31.30 1.18
N LYS A 31 13.52 -31.72 0.55
CA LYS A 31 13.21 -31.43 -0.87
C LYS A 31 12.87 -29.96 -1.11
N ASP A 32 12.18 -29.30 -0.19
CA ASP A 32 11.86 -27.86 -0.27
C ASP A 32 13.11 -27.00 -0.07
N SER A 33 14.00 -27.39 0.85
CA SER A 33 15.32 -26.76 1.00
C SER A 33 16.20 -26.96 -0.23
N LEU A 34 16.17 -28.16 -0.83
CA LEU A 34 16.91 -28.45 -2.07
C LEU A 34 16.31 -27.70 -3.27
N ALA A 35 14.98 -27.56 -3.34
CA ALA A 35 14.29 -26.78 -4.35
C ALA A 35 14.60 -25.28 -4.22
N ALA A 36 14.61 -24.73 -3.00
CA ALA A 36 15.01 -23.35 -2.73
C ALA A 36 16.49 -23.10 -3.07
N VAL A 37 17.40 -24.02 -2.73
CA VAL A 37 18.83 -23.94 -3.10
C VAL A 37 19.02 -24.05 -4.62
N ASN A 38 18.26 -24.90 -5.30
CA ASN A 38 18.28 -25.03 -6.76
C ASN A 38 17.64 -23.83 -7.46
N PHE A 39 16.64 -23.19 -6.85
CA PHE A 39 16.02 -21.95 -7.30
C PHE A 39 17.00 -20.77 -7.18
N ILE A 40 17.70 -20.64 -6.05
CA ILE A 40 18.76 -19.63 -5.87
C ILE A 40 19.91 -19.84 -6.87
N LYS A 41 20.29 -21.10 -7.15
CA LYS A 41 21.27 -21.41 -8.20
C LYS A 41 20.75 -21.08 -9.61
N CYS A 42 19.47 -21.32 -9.89
CA CYS A 42 18.85 -20.94 -11.17
C CYS A 42 18.72 -19.42 -11.31
N ALA A 43 18.36 -18.70 -10.26
CA ALA A 43 18.32 -17.24 -10.23
C ALA A 43 19.72 -16.64 -10.44
N LYS A 44 20.76 -17.17 -9.79
CA LYS A 44 22.17 -16.78 -10.02
C LYS A 44 22.65 -17.14 -11.45
N SER A 45 22.15 -18.22 -12.04
CA SER A 45 22.45 -18.62 -13.42
C SER A 45 21.71 -17.76 -14.47
N LEU A 46 20.47 -17.35 -14.18
CA LEU A 46 19.70 -16.39 -14.97
C LEU A 46 20.39 -15.02 -14.93
N TYR A 47 20.82 -14.58 -13.74
CA TYR A 47 21.60 -13.35 -13.53
C TYR A 47 22.87 -13.29 -14.38
N GLY A 48 23.60 -14.41 -14.51
CA GLY A 48 24.78 -14.51 -15.39
C GLY A 48 24.47 -14.57 -16.90
N THR A 49 23.26 -14.96 -17.29
CA THR A 49 22.86 -15.09 -18.70
C THR A 49 22.25 -13.78 -19.24
N PHE A 50 21.51 -13.03 -18.41
CA PHE A 50 20.88 -11.76 -18.77
C PHE A 50 21.89 -10.61 -18.99
N LEU A 51 23.02 -10.60 -18.27
CA LEU A 51 24.12 -9.67 -18.52
C LEU A 51 24.75 -9.80 -19.92
N SER A 52 24.49 -10.89 -20.64
CA SER A 52 25.17 -11.16 -21.90
C SER A 52 24.41 -10.72 -23.16
N HIS A 53 23.09 -10.55 -23.13
CA HIS A 53 22.29 -10.25 -24.33
C HIS A 53 21.21 -9.18 -24.06
N SER A 54 21.62 -7.93 -23.91
CA SER A 54 20.75 -6.76 -24.11
C SER A 54 20.64 -6.48 -25.61
N ASN A 55 19.65 -7.11 -26.25
CA ASN A 55 19.13 -6.73 -27.56
C ASN A 55 17.65 -7.11 -27.59
N LEU A 56 16.81 -6.31 -26.94
CA LEU A 56 15.38 -6.24 -27.22
C LEU A 56 15.19 -5.05 -28.15
N GLY A 57 14.75 -5.36 -29.37
CA GLY A 57 14.50 -4.39 -30.43
C GLY A 57 13.07 -3.85 -30.37
N GLU A 58 12.97 -2.55 -30.63
CA GLU A 58 11.87 -1.82 -31.26
C GLU A 58 10.45 -2.42 -31.14
N GLN A 59 9.66 -1.93 -30.17
CA GLN A 59 8.36 -1.27 -30.39
C GLN A 59 7.74 -0.85 -29.05
N GLU A 60 7.16 0.36 -29.04
CA GLU A 60 6.87 1.27 -27.91
C GLU A 60 8.10 2.08 -27.48
N GLU A 61 7.95 3.41 -27.32
CA GLU A 61 9.02 4.25 -26.75
C GLU A 61 9.28 3.76 -25.32
N ASP A 62 10.19 2.79 -25.18
CA ASP A 62 10.66 2.35 -23.86
C ASP A 62 11.07 3.61 -23.09
N VAL A 63 10.36 3.86 -21.98
CA VAL A 63 10.72 4.97 -21.10
C VAL A 63 12.09 4.66 -20.53
N THR A 64 13.11 5.29 -21.09
CA THR A 64 14.49 5.07 -20.68
C THR A 64 14.93 6.17 -19.72
N PHE A 65 15.75 5.79 -18.75
CA PHE A 65 16.48 6.71 -17.88
C PHE A 65 17.96 6.70 -18.29
N PRO A 66 18.36 7.38 -19.39
CA PRO A 66 19.69 7.26 -19.94
C PRO A 66 20.79 7.80 -19.02
N VAL A 67 20.52 8.84 -18.22
CA VAL A 67 21.48 9.33 -17.22
C VAL A 67 21.60 8.30 -16.10
N PHE A 68 20.48 7.83 -15.57
CA PHE A 68 20.47 6.81 -14.52
C PHE A 68 21.18 5.52 -14.97
N LYS A 69 20.84 4.97 -16.13
CA LYS A 69 21.47 3.77 -16.72
C LYS A 69 22.97 3.90 -16.87
N LYS A 70 23.47 5.09 -17.21
CA LYS A 70 24.90 5.35 -17.33
C LYS A 70 25.60 5.39 -15.97
N LEU A 71 24.97 5.97 -14.96
CA LEU A 71 25.54 6.15 -13.62
C LEU A 71 25.40 4.89 -12.74
N TYR A 72 24.30 4.17 -12.90
CA TYR A 72 23.85 3.06 -12.06
C TYR A 72 23.40 1.85 -12.93
N PRO A 73 24.30 1.26 -13.74
CA PRO A 73 23.93 0.20 -14.67
C PRO A 73 23.37 -1.05 -13.98
N LEU A 74 23.89 -1.38 -12.77
CA LEU A 74 23.41 -2.53 -12.01
C LEU A 74 21.98 -2.31 -11.49
N GLU A 75 21.72 -1.12 -10.96
CA GLU A 75 20.40 -0.72 -10.49
C GLU A 75 19.39 -0.70 -11.63
N ASN A 76 19.78 -0.17 -12.80
CA ASN A 76 18.94 -0.18 -13.99
C ASN A 76 18.55 -1.61 -14.40
N ASP A 77 19.51 -2.53 -14.48
CA ASP A 77 19.23 -3.92 -14.85
C ASP A 77 18.29 -4.61 -13.85
N LEU A 78 18.43 -4.29 -12.55
CA LEU A 78 17.52 -4.79 -11.51
C LEU A 78 16.10 -4.24 -11.71
N ILE A 79 15.95 -2.94 -11.94
CA ILE A 79 14.66 -2.29 -12.17
C ILE A 79 13.98 -2.88 -13.40
N ASP A 80 14.70 -2.99 -14.53
CA ASP A 80 14.17 -3.58 -15.77
C ASP A 80 13.64 -5.00 -15.51
N THR A 81 14.38 -5.79 -14.71
CA THR A 81 13.97 -7.15 -14.34
C THR A 81 12.75 -7.17 -13.42
N VAL A 82 12.69 -6.28 -12.43
CA VAL A 82 11.55 -6.18 -11.50
C VAL A 82 10.28 -5.74 -12.22
N CYS A 83 10.38 -4.77 -13.13
CA CYS A 83 9.27 -4.34 -13.98
C CYS A 83 8.79 -5.48 -14.89
N ALA A 84 9.70 -6.23 -15.52
CA ALA A 84 9.34 -7.38 -16.33
C ALA A 84 8.64 -8.48 -15.52
N ILE A 85 9.14 -8.80 -14.31
CA ILE A 85 8.51 -9.74 -13.38
C ILE A 85 7.11 -9.27 -13.00
N TRP A 86 6.95 -7.98 -12.71
CA TRP A 86 5.65 -7.42 -12.38
C TRP A 86 4.65 -7.61 -13.52
N LEU A 87 5.04 -7.29 -14.76
CA LEU A 87 4.23 -7.48 -15.96
C LEU A 87 3.91 -8.97 -16.21
N ASP A 88 4.90 -9.86 -16.14
CA ASP A 88 4.74 -11.30 -16.39
C ASP A 88 3.79 -11.97 -15.39
N TYR A 89 3.78 -11.50 -14.14
CA TYR A 89 2.87 -12.02 -13.12
C TYR A 89 1.52 -11.31 -13.08
N THR A 90 1.33 -10.27 -13.89
CA THR A 90 0.07 -9.58 -14.08
C THR A 90 -0.79 -10.32 -15.11
N ILE A 91 -1.86 -10.96 -14.67
CA ILE A 91 -2.83 -11.61 -15.55
C ILE A 91 -3.99 -10.65 -15.80
N GLU A 92 -4.31 -10.36 -17.06
CA GLU A 92 -5.58 -9.71 -17.40
C GLU A 92 -6.73 -10.69 -17.13
N ASP A 93 -7.54 -10.43 -16.11
CA ASP A 93 -8.82 -11.11 -15.95
C ASP A 93 -9.81 -10.54 -16.97
N SER A 94 -9.96 -11.24 -18.09
CA SER A 94 -10.89 -10.87 -19.17
C SER A 94 -12.36 -10.80 -18.73
N CYS A 95 -12.72 -11.32 -17.55
CA CYS A 95 -14.06 -11.25 -17.00
C CYS A 95 -14.29 -10.02 -16.10
N MET A 96 -13.24 -9.51 -15.46
CA MET A 96 -13.31 -8.43 -14.46
C MET A 96 -12.66 -7.11 -14.90
N GLN A 97 -11.97 -7.07 -16.05
CA GLN A 97 -11.15 -5.92 -16.48
C GLN A 97 -10.16 -5.48 -15.38
N GLN A 98 -9.64 -6.45 -14.60
CA GLN A 98 -8.70 -6.21 -13.52
C GLN A 98 -7.44 -7.04 -13.73
N SER A 99 -6.30 -6.39 -13.57
CA SER A 99 -4.96 -6.97 -13.62
C SER A 99 -4.66 -7.66 -12.28
N ILE A 100 -4.56 -9.00 -12.24
CA ILE A 100 -4.27 -9.76 -11.02
C ILE A 100 -2.81 -10.21 -11.03
N VAL A 101 -2.01 -9.66 -10.12
CA VAL A 101 -0.62 -10.09 -9.90
C VAL A 101 -0.58 -11.37 -9.07
N ASN A 102 0.14 -12.41 -9.49
CA ASN A 102 0.49 -13.54 -8.61
C ASN A 102 1.49 -13.07 -7.54
N LYS A 103 0.97 -12.56 -6.43
CA LYS A 103 1.75 -11.88 -5.38
C LYS A 103 2.81 -12.79 -4.73
N ASP A 104 2.51 -14.08 -4.52
CA ASP A 104 3.46 -15.03 -3.94
C ASP A 104 4.68 -15.26 -4.83
N SER A 105 4.46 -15.43 -6.14
CA SER A 105 5.57 -15.65 -7.09
C SER A 105 6.39 -14.39 -7.29
N ASN A 106 5.72 -13.24 -7.36
CA ASN A 106 6.35 -11.93 -7.46
C ASN A 106 7.24 -11.65 -6.23
N ASP A 107 6.74 -11.85 -5.01
CA ASP A 107 7.48 -11.68 -3.76
C ASP A 107 8.77 -12.52 -3.71
N ILE A 108 8.69 -13.80 -4.06
CA ILE A 108 9.86 -14.69 -4.07
C ILE A 108 10.91 -14.19 -5.07
N ALA A 109 10.49 -13.81 -6.27
CA ALA A 109 11.39 -13.38 -7.33
C ALA A 109 12.06 -12.04 -7.00
N VAL A 110 11.27 -11.05 -6.57
CA VAL A 110 11.77 -9.71 -6.20
C VAL A 110 12.67 -9.79 -4.96
N THR A 111 12.32 -10.59 -3.95
CA THR A 111 13.17 -10.84 -2.77
C THR A 111 14.54 -11.39 -3.17
N ALA A 112 14.57 -12.38 -4.06
CA ALA A 112 15.81 -13.01 -4.51
C ALA A 112 16.71 -12.02 -5.28
N LEU A 113 16.11 -11.16 -6.11
CA LEU A 113 16.82 -10.13 -6.87
C LEU A 113 17.39 -9.04 -5.95
N LEU A 114 16.60 -8.56 -4.99
CA LEU A 114 17.05 -7.58 -4.02
C LEU A 114 18.22 -8.14 -3.17
N GLN A 115 18.12 -9.41 -2.75
CA GLN A 115 19.19 -10.08 -2.02
C GLN A 115 20.47 -10.22 -2.87
N ALA A 116 20.35 -10.56 -4.16
CA ALA A 116 21.48 -10.62 -5.07
C ALA A 116 22.15 -9.24 -5.27
N TYR A 117 21.36 -8.17 -5.36
CA TYR A 117 21.86 -6.80 -5.43
C TYR A 117 22.63 -6.39 -4.17
N ILE A 118 22.07 -6.69 -2.99
CA ILE A 118 22.70 -6.43 -1.69
C ILE A 118 24.04 -7.17 -1.56
N GLU A 119 24.08 -8.44 -1.98
CA GLU A 119 25.31 -9.23 -2.06
C GLU A 119 26.34 -8.62 -3.02
N ALA A 120 25.91 -8.24 -4.23
CA ALA A 120 26.77 -7.66 -5.26
C ALA A 120 27.39 -6.32 -4.83
N LYS A 121 26.61 -5.49 -4.12
CA LYS A 121 27.06 -4.21 -3.55
C LYS A 121 27.79 -4.37 -2.21
N GLN A 122 27.92 -5.61 -1.70
CA GLN A 122 28.56 -5.93 -0.42
C GLN A 122 27.95 -5.14 0.75
N ILE A 123 26.64 -4.86 0.68
CA ILE A 123 25.93 -4.10 1.70
C ILE A 123 25.70 -5.02 2.90
N GLN A 124 26.20 -4.61 4.06
CA GLN A 124 25.96 -5.33 5.30
C GLN A 124 24.61 -4.93 5.89
N LEU A 125 23.63 -5.83 5.78
CA LEU A 125 22.33 -5.62 6.39
C LEU A 125 22.41 -5.72 7.93
N PRO A 126 21.82 -4.78 8.67
CA PRO A 126 21.69 -4.87 10.11
C PRO A 126 20.98 -6.17 10.55
N GLN A 127 21.35 -6.68 11.72
CA GLN A 127 20.70 -7.83 12.34
C GLN A 127 19.40 -7.44 13.04
N ASN A 128 19.29 -6.20 13.53
CA ASN A 128 18.06 -5.70 14.12
C ASN A 128 16.98 -5.57 13.02
N PRO A 129 15.80 -6.19 13.18
CA PRO A 129 14.74 -6.14 12.16
C PRO A 129 14.30 -4.73 11.75
N VAL A 130 14.28 -3.77 12.69
CA VAL A 130 13.90 -2.37 12.42
C VAL A 130 14.96 -1.70 11.55
N ASP A 131 16.23 -1.81 11.96
CA ASP A 131 17.34 -1.20 11.22
C ASP A 131 17.53 -1.88 9.86
N ARG A 132 17.25 -3.19 9.78
CA ARG A 132 17.25 -3.96 8.53
C ARG A 132 16.19 -3.45 7.56
N TYR A 133 14.95 -3.27 8.02
CA TYR A 133 13.89 -2.69 7.20
C TYR A 133 14.28 -1.28 6.73
N LYS A 134 14.71 -0.40 7.64
CA LYS A 134 15.14 0.97 7.29
C LYS A 134 16.27 0.98 6.25
N CYS A 135 17.20 0.03 6.36
CA CYS A 135 18.27 -0.12 5.38
C CYS A 135 17.74 -0.57 4.02
N ILE A 136 16.84 -1.56 3.97
CA ILE A 136 16.20 -2.05 2.74
C ILE A 136 15.35 -0.96 2.08
N ASP A 137 14.50 -0.30 2.86
CA ASP A 137 13.64 0.82 2.44
C ASP A 137 14.49 1.93 1.83
N SER A 138 15.58 2.33 2.51
CA SER A 138 16.51 3.33 1.99
C SER A 138 17.23 2.90 0.71
N ILE A 139 17.61 1.63 0.57
CA ILE A 139 18.20 1.10 -0.68
C ILE A 139 17.19 1.25 -1.82
N ILE A 140 15.95 0.83 -1.58
CA ILE A 140 14.89 0.92 -2.58
C ILE A 140 14.66 2.37 -2.99
N THR A 141 14.36 3.25 -2.02
CA THR A 141 14.00 4.64 -2.29
C THR A 141 15.12 5.44 -2.92
N ASN A 142 16.37 5.24 -2.49
CA ASN A 142 17.48 6.09 -2.93
C ASN A 142 18.27 5.52 -4.12
N ASN A 143 18.21 4.21 -4.35
CA ASN A 143 19.04 3.57 -5.38
C ASN A 143 18.22 2.86 -6.46
N LEU A 144 17.01 2.38 -6.15
CA LEU A 144 16.23 1.52 -7.04
C LEU A 144 14.97 2.19 -7.61
N ILE A 145 14.82 3.49 -7.38
CA ILE A 145 13.83 4.35 -8.02
C ILE A 145 14.60 5.43 -8.78
N PRO A 146 14.54 5.47 -10.12
CA PRO A 146 15.18 6.51 -10.90
C PRO A 146 14.57 7.88 -10.57
N ASP A 147 15.41 8.85 -10.28
CA ASP A 147 14.98 10.24 -10.10
C ASP A 147 14.83 10.89 -11.49
N ALA A 148 13.58 11.14 -11.88
CA ALA A 148 13.27 11.78 -13.16
C ALA A 148 13.89 13.19 -13.28
N GLU A 149 14.13 13.90 -12.16
CA GLU A 149 14.75 15.23 -12.17
C GLU A 149 16.23 15.19 -12.58
N LEU A 150 16.90 14.04 -12.39
CA LEU A 150 18.31 13.85 -12.80
C LEU A 150 18.47 13.63 -14.31
N GLU A 151 17.38 13.42 -15.04
CA GLU A 151 17.40 13.28 -16.49
C GLU A 151 17.55 14.64 -17.19
N LYS A 152 18.08 14.65 -18.43
CA LYS A 152 18.32 15.89 -19.17
C LYS A 152 17.01 16.68 -19.36
N GLY A 153 16.95 17.88 -18.76
CA GLY A 153 15.76 18.73 -18.84
C GLY A 153 14.70 18.41 -17.79
N CYS A 154 15.10 17.82 -16.64
CA CYS A 154 14.24 17.45 -15.51
C CYS A 154 13.25 16.29 -15.79
N GLY A 155 13.55 15.46 -16.78
CA GLY A 155 12.71 14.35 -17.21
C GLY A 155 11.46 14.81 -17.97
N ASN A 156 11.02 14.03 -18.96
CA ASN A 156 9.71 14.26 -19.58
C ASN A 156 8.59 13.65 -18.72
N GLN A 157 7.33 14.01 -19.00
CA GLN A 157 6.18 13.48 -18.24
C GLN A 157 6.12 11.95 -18.23
N MET A 158 6.58 11.29 -19.30
CA MET A 158 6.61 9.84 -19.41
C MET A 158 7.62 9.22 -18.43
N GLN A 159 8.81 9.84 -18.29
CA GLN A 159 9.84 9.45 -17.33
C GLN A 159 9.39 9.67 -15.88
N ILE A 160 8.72 10.81 -15.62
CA ILE A 160 8.12 11.07 -14.31
C ILE A 160 7.09 9.99 -13.95
N ASN A 161 6.19 9.66 -14.88
CA ASN A 161 5.19 8.60 -14.68
C ASN A 161 5.85 7.23 -14.48
N ALA A 162 6.91 6.91 -15.22
CA ALA A 162 7.64 5.65 -15.04
C ALA A 162 8.31 5.54 -13.68
N SER A 163 8.92 6.63 -13.18
CA SER A 163 9.49 6.68 -11.82
C SER A 163 8.42 6.42 -10.75
N PHE A 164 7.23 7.01 -10.91
CA PHE A 164 6.10 6.75 -10.03
C PHE A 164 5.67 5.28 -10.07
N ASN A 165 5.49 4.70 -11.25
CA ASN A 165 5.12 3.28 -11.40
C ASN A 165 6.16 2.34 -10.77
N ILE A 166 7.46 2.62 -10.95
CA ILE A 166 8.55 1.85 -10.32
C ILE A 166 8.46 1.94 -8.79
N SER A 167 8.16 3.13 -8.25
CA SER A 167 7.94 3.32 -6.82
C SER A 167 6.77 2.48 -6.31
N GLU A 168 5.64 2.45 -7.04
CA GLU A 168 4.47 1.64 -6.69
C GLU A 168 4.78 0.14 -6.65
N ILE A 169 5.53 -0.38 -7.63
CA ILE A 169 5.95 -1.79 -7.67
C ILE A 169 6.76 -2.15 -6.42
N TRP A 170 7.74 -1.33 -6.07
CA TRP A 170 8.57 -1.56 -4.89
C TRP A 170 7.79 -1.44 -3.59
N MET A 171 6.89 -0.45 -3.51
CA MET A 171 6.00 -0.32 -2.38
C MET A 171 5.17 -1.59 -2.23
N GLU A 172 4.45 -2.03 -3.27
CA GLU A 172 3.65 -3.27 -3.31
C GLU A 172 4.41 -4.50 -2.84
N TYR A 173 5.64 -4.68 -3.33
CA TYR A 173 6.54 -5.73 -2.86
C TYR A 173 6.77 -5.65 -1.34
N LEU A 174 7.21 -4.50 -0.82
CA LEU A 174 7.46 -4.32 0.61
C LEU A 174 6.20 -4.61 1.44
N ARG A 175 5.02 -4.17 0.99
CA ARG A 175 3.76 -4.44 1.69
C ARG A 175 3.56 -5.93 1.88
N TYR A 176 3.58 -6.64 0.75
CA TYR A 176 3.19 -8.03 0.70
C TYR A 176 4.23 -8.90 1.42
N HIS A 177 5.51 -8.60 1.21
CA HIS A 177 6.60 -9.26 1.89
C HIS A 177 6.46 -9.20 3.41
N TYR A 178 6.27 -8.01 3.97
CA TYR A 178 6.17 -7.84 5.42
C TYR A 178 4.84 -8.30 6.00
N GLU A 179 3.75 -8.27 5.22
CA GLU A 179 2.49 -8.91 5.62
C GLU A 179 2.66 -10.42 5.79
N LYS A 180 3.27 -11.10 4.81
CA LYS A 180 3.55 -12.54 4.86
C LYS A 180 4.48 -12.90 6.02
N GLN A 181 5.55 -12.14 6.20
CA GLN A 181 6.47 -12.30 7.32
C GLN A 181 5.76 -12.13 8.68
N LEU A 182 4.84 -11.17 8.79
CA LEU A 182 4.03 -11.01 10.00
C LEU A 182 3.09 -12.20 10.20
N GLU A 183 2.41 -12.69 9.16
CA GLU A 183 1.53 -13.86 9.28
C GLU A 183 2.27 -15.11 9.79
N GLU A 184 3.45 -15.39 9.25
CA GLU A 184 4.29 -16.50 9.69
C GLU A 184 4.68 -16.34 11.16
N LEU A 185 5.08 -15.14 11.56
CA LEU A 185 5.49 -14.84 12.92
C LEU A 185 4.34 -14.92 13.92
N LEU A 186 3.13 -14.50 13.54
CA LEU A 186 1.92 -14.62 14.35
C LEU A 186 1.57 -16.10 14.59
N LYS A 187 1.69 -16.93 13.54
CA LYS A 187 1.49 -18.39 13.64
C LYS A 187 2.54 -19.03 14.55
N GLU A 188 3.83 -18.73 14.34
CA GLU A 188 4.94 -19.25 15.15
C GLU A 188 4.75 -18.91 16.64
N LYS A 189 4.36 -17.66 16.94
CA LYS A 189 4.18 -17.17 18.32
C LYS A 189 2.79 -17.42 18.88
N SER A 190 1.90 -18.10 18.14
CA SER A 190 0.51 -18.37 18.53
C SER A 190 -0.25 -17.11 19.00
N VAL A 191 -0.03 -15.98 18.32
CA VAL A 191 -0.71 -14.72 18.63
C VAL A 191 -2.12 -14.76 18.00
N PRO A 192 -3.19 -14.51 18.77
CA PRO A 192 -4.56 -14.57 18.28
C PRO A 192 -4.90 -13.32 17.47
N LEU A 193 -4.38 -13.24 16.25
CA LEU A 193 -4.62 -12.15 15.31
C LEU A 193 -4.71 -12.71 13.89
N SER A 194 -5.80 -12.37 13.19
CA SER A 194 -6.04 -12.72 11.78
C SER A 194 -5.89 -11.47 10.91
N LEU A 195 -4.82 -11.41 10.11
CA LEU A 195 -4.62 -10.30 9.15
C LEU A 195 -5.66 -10.32 8.03
N HIS A 196 -6.11 -11.51 7.63
CA HIS A 196 -7.15 -11.69 6.61
C HIS A 196 -8.48 -11.04 7.01
N THR A 197 -8.96 -11.30 8.22
CA THR A 197 -10.23 -10.72 8.70
C THR A 197 -10.15 -9.20 8.76
N GLU A 198 -9.00 -8.65 9.17
CA GLU A 198 -8.79 -7.21 9.18
C GLU A 198 -8.75 -6.64 7.75
N GLN A 199 -8.09 -7.32 6.81
CA GLN A 199 -8.01 -6.95 5.40
C GLN A 199 -9.38 -6.89 4.72
N GLU A 200 -10.26 -7.85 5.01
CA GLU A 200 -11.64 -7.85 4.49
C GLU A 200 -12.39 -6.59 4.93
N GLU A 201 -12.32 -6.25 6.22
CA GLU A 201 -13.00 -5.07 6.77
C GLU A 201 -12.42 -3.76 6.21
N TYR A 202 -11.10 -3.66 6.04
CA TYR A 202 -10.47 -2.54 5.34
C TYR A 202 -10.96 -2.41 3.89
N SER A 203 -11.07 -3.53 3.18
CA SER A 203 -11.50 -3.53 1.78
C SER A 203 -12.96 -3.07 1.65
N GLN A 204 -13.82 -3.45 2.60
CA GLN A 204 -15.19 -2.95 2.65
C GLN A 204 -15.25 -1.46 2.97
N LEU A 205 -14.41 -0.97 3.88
CA LEU A 205 -14.31 0.45 4.19
C LEU A 205 -13.86 1.27 2.97
N LEU A 206 -12.76 0.87 2.32
CA LEU A 206 -12.26 1.55 1.11
C LEU A 206 -13.34 1.58 0.01
N LYS A 207 -14.01 0.45 -0.24
CA LYS A 207 -15.11 0.40 -1.20
C LYS A 207 -16.24 1.37 -0.85
N ALA A 208 -16.62 1.45 0.43
CA ALA A 208 -17.67 2.37 0.86
C ALA A 208 -17.25 3.85 0.75
N GLN A 209 -15.99 4.16 1.02
CA GLN A 209 -15.41 5.50 0.83
C GLN A 209 -15.38 5.91 -0.65
N ILE A 210 -14.96 5.01 -1.55
CA ILE A 210 -15.02 5.25 -3.00
C ILE A 210 -16.48 5.49 -3.43
N CYS A 211 -17.44 4.66 -2.99
CA CYS A 211 -18.85 4.88 -3.31
C CYS A 211 -19.40 6.21 -2.77
N TYR A 212 -18.87 6.71 -1.65
CA TYR A 212 -19.22 8.04 -1.14
C TYR A 212 -18.62 9.14 -2.01
N LEU A 213 -17.33 9.06 -2.36
CA LEU A 213 -16.68 10.00 -3.29
C LEU A 213 -17.41 10.05 -4.65
N ASP A 214 -17.71 8.90 -5.24
CA ASP A 214 -18.52 8.81 -6.47
C ASP A 214 -19.84 9.59 -6.34
N SER A 215 -20.49 9.50 -5.18
CA SER A 215 -21.80 10.11 -4.95
C SER A 215 -21.76 11.64 -4.85
N ILE A 216 -20.62 12.22 -4.46
CA ILE A 216 -20.46 13.68 -4.30
C ILE A 216 -19.82 14.36 -5.51
N GLY A 217 -19.54 13.63 -6.60
CA GLY A 217 -19.10 14.22 -7.86
C GLY A 217 -17.80 13.65 -8.42
N TYR A 218 -17.15 12.69 -7.74
CA TYR A 218 -15.98 11.99 -8.28
C TYR A 218 -16.36 10.86 -9.27
N GLY A 219 -17.54 10.88 -9.87
CA GLY A 219 -18.02 9.76 -10.69
C GLY A 219 -17.45 9.64 -12.11
N ASP A 220 -16.70 10.63 -12.63
CA ASP A 220 -16.18 10.60 -14.01
C ASP A 220 -14.92 11.47 -14.20
N GLY A 221 -14.02 11.05 -15.10
CA GLY A 221 -12.82 11.78 -15.49
C GLY A 221 -11.54 11.48 -14.70
N SER A 222 -10.45 12.14 -15.08
CA SER A 222 -9.11 11.93 -14.51
C SER A 222 -8.98 12.37 -13.03
N ALA A 223 -9.76 13.35 -12.59
CA ALA A 223 -9.77 13.83 -11.21
C ALA A 223 -10.23 12.75 -10.22
N SER A 224 -11.21 11.94 -10.62
CA SER A 224 -11.70 10.79 -9.87
C SER A 224 -10.64 9.72 -9.66
N TYR A 225 -9.92 9.37 -10.73
CA TYR A 225 -8.84 8.39 -10.65
C TYR A 225 -7.74 8.85 -9.69
N MET A 226 -7.37 10.13 -9.74
CA MET A 226 -6.40 10.71 -8.80
C MET A 226 -6.88 10.64 -7.35
N ALA A 227 -8.15 10.98 -7.09
CA ALA A 227 -8.73 10.90 -5.75
C ALA A 227 -8.76 9.46 -5.22
N TYR A 228 -9.10 8.49 -6.07
CA TYR A 228 -9.16 7.06 -5.69
C TYR A 228 -7.78 6.48 -5.45
N SER A 229 -6.82 6.83 -6.29
CA SER A 229 -5.41 6.45 -6.12
C SER A 229 -4.88 7.02 -4.81
N GLN A 230 -5.03 8.33 -4.56
CA GLN A 230 -4.58 8.98 -3.33
C GLN A 230 -5.24 8.38 -2.08
N LEU A 231 -6.56 8.21 -2.07
CA LEU A 231 -7.27 7.58 -0.94
C LEU A 231 -6.77 6.15 -0.69
N SER A 232 -6.60 5.37 -1.75
CA SER A 232 -6.14 3.98 -1.66
C SER A 232 -4.72 3.92 -1.10
N GLU A 233 -3.83 4.81 -1.55
CA GLU A 233 -2.47 4.92 -1.06
C GLU A 233 -2.43 5.32 0.42
N GLU A 234 -3.16 6.36 0.83
CA GLU A 234 -3.20 6.82 2.23
C GLU A 234 -3.75 5.72 3.16
N MET A 235 -4.89 5.11 2.81
CA MET A 235 -5.48 4.00 3.55
C MET A 235 -4.51 2.83 3.66
N PHE A 236 -3.81 2.54 2.56
CA PHE A 236 -2.81 1.52 2.51
C PHE A 236 -1.64 1.81 3.48
N GLN A 237 -1.07 3.02 3.44
CA GLN A 237 0.06 3.41 4.29
C GLN A 237 -0.31 3.36 5.78
N MET A 238 -1.55 3.73 6.11
CA MET A 238 -2.06 3.62 7.49
C MET A 238 -2.06 2.17 8.00
N ARG A 239 -2.44 1.22 7.15
CA ARG A 239 -2.41 -0.22 7.47
C ARG A 239 -0.97 -0.74 7.54
N PHE A 240 -0.15 -0.43 6.53
CA PHE A 240 1.21 -0.95 6.41
C PHE A 240 2.10 -0.57 7.58
N THR A 241 2.04 0.68 8.00
CA THR A 241 2.79 1.13 9.19
C THR A 241 2.43 0.29 10.42
N GLY A 242 1.17 -0.18 10.52
CA GLY A 242 0.71 -1.00 11.65
C GLY A 242 1.19 -2.45 11.57
N ILE A 243 1.28 -2.98 10.35
CA ILE A 243 1.90 -4.28 10.07
C ILE A 243 3.37 -4.24 10.50
N LEU A 244 4.12 -3.22 10.08
CA LEU A 244 5.52 -3.04 10.47
C LEU A 244 5.68 -2.88 11.98
N ASP A 245 4.87 -2.03 12.62
CA ASP A 245 4.89 -1.82 14.08
C ASP A 245 4.73 -3.16 14.82
N LEU A 246 3.76 -4.00 14.40
CA LEU A 246 3.51 -5.32 15.00
C LEU A 246 4.64 -6.32 14.71
N TYR A 247 5.11 -6.37 13.47
CA TYR A 247 6.21 -7.23 13.04
C TYR A 247 7.47 -6.96 13.85
N PHE A 248 7.83 -5.70 14.05
CA PHE A 248 8.97 -5.31 14.88
C PHE A 248 8.72 -5.56 16.36
N ALA A 249 7.51 -5.28 16.85
CA ALA A 249 7.16 -5.57 18.24
C ALA A 249 7.33 -7.05 18.56
N LEU A 250 6.94 -7.97 17.67
CA LEU A 250 7.05 -9.41 17.93
C LEU A 250 8.50 -9.91 18.01
N GLN A 251 9.46 -9.20 17.41
CA GLN A 251 10.86 -9.63 17.35
C GLN A 251 11.78 -8.86 18.31
N VAL A 252 11.58 -7.55 18.45
CA VAL A 252 12.51 -6.67 19.18
C VAL A 252 11.91 -6.29 20.52
N LYS A 253 12.36 -6.91 21.63
CA LYS A 253 11.75 -6.77 22.97
C LYS A 253 11.51 -5.34 23.46
N LYS A 254 12.39 -4.39 23.10
CA LYS A 254 12.32 -2.97 23.51
C LYS A 254 11.74 -2.04 22.43
N TYR A 255 11.17 -2.59 21.36
CA TYR A 255 10.57 -1.81 20.29
C TYR A 255 9.47 -0.88 20.81
N LYS A 256 9.42 0.33 20.22
CA LYS A 256 8.38 1.33 20.40
C LYS A 256 8.08 1.96 19.03
N PRO A 257 6.81 2.18 18.68
CA PRO A 257 6.44 2.97 17.50
C PRO A 257 7.00 4.39 17.58
N ASP A 258 7.31 4.98 16.44
CA ASP A 258 7.88 6.34 16.34
C ASP A 258 6.91 7.41 16.87
N LYS A 259 5.61 7.20 16.70
CA LYS A 259 4.53 8.07 17.20
C LYS A 259 3.55 7.29 18.06
N VAL A 260 3.18 7.89 19.20
CA VAL A 260 2.15 7.38 20.10
C VAL A 260 0.88 8.20 19.92
N TYR A 261 -0.20 7.53 19.57
CA TYR A 261 -1.51 8.11 19.32
C TYR A 261 -2.42 7.94 20.54
N LYS A 262 -3.41 8.82 20.67
CA LYS A 262 -4.45 8.78 21.70
C LYS A 262 -5.75 8.22 21.11
N PRO A 263 -6.51 7.43 21.90
CA PRO A 263 -7.80 6.93 21.47
C PRO A 263 -8.77 8.09 21.22
N ILE A 264 -9.57 7.97 20.16
CA ILE A 264 -10.66 8.88 19.86
C ILE A 264 -11.98 8.15 20.12
N PRO A 265 -12.85 8.68 21.01
CA PRO A 265 -14.15 8.07 21.29
C PRO A 265 -15.02 7.99 20.04
N ASN A 266 -15.73 6.86 19.87
CA ASN A 266 -16.64 6.69 18.74
C ASN A 266 -17.78 7.72 18.71
N SER A 267 -18.12 8.31 19.86
CA SER A 267 -19.11 9.39 19.95
C SER A 267 -18.69 10.62 19.15
N ILE A 268 -17.39 10.94 19.11
CA ILE A 268 -16.84 12.08 18.35
C ILE A 268 -16.93 11.79 16.86
N ILE A 269 -16.50 10.60 16.43
CA ILE A 269 -16.64 10.15 15.04
C ILE A 269 -18.10 10.20 14.59
N THR A 270 -19.01 9.65 15.41
CA THR A 270 -20.46 9.66 15.14
C THR A 270 -21.03 11.08 15.04
N GLN A 271 -20.52 12.01 15.86
CA GLN A 271 -20.93 13.40 15.81
C GLN A 271 -20.55 14.06 14.47
N GLU A 272 -19.36 13.79 13.94
CA GLU A 272 -18.94 14.33 12.64
C GLU A 272 -19.77 13.76 11.48
N TYR A 273 -20.07 12.45 11.48
CA TYR A 273 -21.03 11.89 10.52
C TYR A 273 -22.39 12.62 10.55
N ASN A 274 -22.94 12.83 11.75
CA ASN A 274 -24.20 13.55 11.92
C ASN A 274 -24.10 15.02 11.50
N ALA A 275 -22.91 15.62 11.52
CA ALA A 275 -22.69 16.98 11.05
C ALA A 275 -22.69 17.03 9.51
N ILE A 276 -22.04 16.08 8.84
CA ILE A 276 -22.06 15.96 7.38
C ILE A 276 -23.47 15.68 6.87
N LEU A 277 -24.18 14.72 7.48
CA LEU A 277 -25.58 14.41 7.13
C LEU A 277 -26.47 15.65 7.20
N ARG A 278 -26.33 16.45 8.26
CA ARG A 278 -27.06 17.72 8.39
C ARG A 278 -26.63 18.74 7.35
N ALA A 279 -25.34 18.81 7.03
CA ALA A 279 -24.83 19.75 6.04
C ALA A 279 -25.39 19.46 4.63
N ILE A 280 -25.52 18.19 4.24
CA ILE A 280 -26.12 17.80 2.95
C ILE A 280 -27.51 18.40 2.75
N ASP A 281 -28.32 18.45 3.82
CA ASP A 281 -29.68 18.99 3.75
C ASP A 281 -29.76 20.52 3.91
N THR A 282 -28.74 21.17 4.49
CA THR A 282 -28.85 22.56 4.99
C THR A 282 -27.80 23.54 4.50
N LYS A 283 -26.77 23.08 3.79
CA LYS A 283 -25.66 23.93 3.33
C LYS A 283 -25.65 24.06 1.82
N ASP A 284 -25.47 25.30 1.38
CA ASP A 284 -25.40 25.70 -0.03
C ASP A 284 -24.28 24.96 -0.78
N TYR A 285 -23.25 24.50 -0.08
CA TYR A 285 -22.20 23.64 -0.63
C TYR A 285 -22.75 22.45 -1.42
N TYR A 286 -23.88 21.88 -1.00
CA TYR A 286 -24.50 20.72 -1.64
C TYR A 286 -25.65 21.07 -2.60
N ASP A 287 -25.88 22.36 -2.92
CA ASP A 287 -27.01 22.76 -3.76
C ASP A 287 -26.86 22.41 -5.24
N TYR A 288 -25.66 22.03 -5.67
CA TYR A 288 -25.45 21.41 -6.98
C TYR A 288 -26.11 20.02 -7.10
N LEU A 289 -26.48 19.40 -5.97
CA LEU A 289 -27.17 18.11 -5.94
C LEU A 289 -28.69 18.30 -5.89
N ASP A 290 -29.41 17.60 -6.76
CA ASP A 290 -30.86 17.47 -6.63
C ASP A 290 -31.26 16.63 -5.41
N ILE A 291 -32.55 16.64 -5.05
CA ILE A 291 -33.07 15.92 -3.87
C ILE A 291 -32.73 14.43 -3.92
N SER A 292 -32.82 13.81 -5.10
CA SER A 292 -32.55 12.38 -5.27
C SER A 292 -31.06 12.04 -5.05
N SER A 293 -30.19 12.95 -5.48
CA SER A 293 -28.74 12.86 -5.36
C SER A 293 -28.31 13.11 -3.91
N LYS A 294 -28.90 14.10 -3.23
CA LYS A 294 -28.71 14.32 -1.78
C LYS A 294 -29.06 13.06 -0.96
N GLU A 295 -30.15 12.37 -1.29
CA GLU A 295 -30.51 11.12 -0.61
C GLU A 295 -29.51 9.99 -0.91
N LYS A 296 -29.04 9.86 -2.16
CA LYS A 296 -27.99 8.90 -2.54
C LYS A 296 -26.69 9.14 -1.77
N VAL A 297 -26.25 10.40 -1.65
CA VAL A 297 -25.05 10.78 -0.89
C VAL A 297 -25.19 10.38 0.58
N LYS A 298 -26.33 10.67 1.20
CA LYS A 298 -26.59 10.26 2.60
C LYS A 298 -26.54 8.74 2.78
N VAL A 299 -27.10 7.97 1.85
CA VAL A 299 -27.04 6.51 1.87
C VAL A 299 -25.60 6.01 1.75
N CYS A 300 -24.80 6.57 0.83
CA CYS A 300 -23.38 6.21 0.70
C CYS A 300 -22.59 6.53 1.98
N LEU A 301 -22.81 7.69 2.59
CA LEU A 301 -22.16 8.08 3.84
C LEU A 301 -22.53 7.17 5.01
N LEU A 302 -23.80 6.77 5.12
CA LEU A 302 -24.26 5.81 6.13
C LEU A 302 -23.66 4.40 5.92
N ASN A 303 -23.45 3.99 4.67
CA ASN A 303 -22.77 2.74 4.36
C ASN A 303 -21.28 2.80 4.73
N GLU A 304 -20.62 3.94 4.51
CA GLU A 304 -19.24 4.18 4.92
C GLU A 304 -19.11 4.16 6.45
N GLN A 305 -20.00 4.85 7.17
CA GLN A 305 -20.10 4.77 8.63
C GLN A 305 -20.29 3.33 9.13
N LYS A 306 -21.12 2.55 8.45
CA LYS A 306 -21.34 1.14 8.79
C LYS A 306 -20.07 0.33 8.62
N ALA A 307 -19.34 0.50 7.51
CA ALA A 307 -18.08 -0.19 7.25
C ALA A 307 -17.00 0.20 8.27
N TRP A 308 -16.89 1.48 8.61
CA TRP A 308 -16.00 1.98 9.67
C TRP A 308 -16.29 1.30 11.02
N ASN A 309 -17.56 1.25 11.41
CA ASN A 309 -17.98 0.62 12.66
C ASN A 309 -17.68 -0.89 12.68
N SER A 310 -17.82 -1.58 11.54
CA SER A 310 -17.44 -3.01 11.43
C SER A 310 -15.94 -3.20 11.62
N LEU A 311 -15.10 -2.41 10.95
CA LEU A 311 -13.65 -2.43 11.15
C LEU A 311 -13.27 -2.15 12.61
N MET A 312 -13.81 -1.10 13.22
CA MET A 312 -13.54 -0.78 14.63
C MET A 312 -13.98 -1.89 15.59
N LYS A 313 -15.10 -2.57 15.29
CA LYS A 313 -15.58 -3.72 16.05
C LYS A 313 -14.62 -4.91 15.92
N ALA A 314 -14.19 -5.23 14.70
CA ALA A 314 -13.23 -6.30 14.43
C ALA A 314 -11.92 -6.05 15.20
N ARG A 315 -11.34 -4.86 15.06
CA ARG A 315 -10.12 -4.46 15.78
C ARG A 315 -10.30 -4.50 17.30
N LYS A 316 -11.44 -4.05 17.82
CA LYS A 316 -11.74 -4.12 19.25
C LYS A 316 -11.81 -5.56 19.76
N ASN A 317 -12.34 -6.49 18.96
CA ASN A 317 -12.37 -7.90 19.33
C ASN A 317 -10.96 -8.49 19.38
N THR A 318 -10.14 -8.28 18.35
CA THR A 318 -8.73 -8.68 18.34
C THR A 318 -7.96 -8.09 19.52
N SER A 319 -8.12 -6.79 19.77
CA SER A 319 -7.49 -6.08 20.88
C SER A 319 -7.79 -6.66 22.27
N ARG A 320 -8.94 -7.33 22.45
CA ARG A 320 -9.30 -8.02 23.72
C ARG A 320 -8.56 -9.34 23.91
N GLU A 321 -8.10 -9.96 22.83
CA GLU A 321 -7.38 -11.24 22.85
C GLU A 321 -5.86 -11.04 22.96
N LEU A 322 -5.37 -9.83 22.65
CA LEU A 322 -3.98 -9.46 22.78
C LEU A 322 -3.64 -9.03 24.21
N TYR A 323 -2.37 -9.17 24.60
CA TYR A 323 -1.88 -8.75 25.91
C TYR A 323 -0.53 -8.05 25.85
N GLY A 324 -0.23 -7.31 26.91
CA GLY A 324 1.05 -6.64 27.12
C GLY A 324 1.45 -5.73 25.96
N ARG A 325 2.72 -5.78 25.59
CA ARG A 325 3.32 -4.90 24.58
C ARG A 325 2.69 -5.05 23.19
N ILE A 326 2.33 -6.26 22.79
CA ILE A 326 1.72 -6.50 21.47
C ILE A 326 0.36 -5.83 21.39
N LYS A 327 -0.44 -5.93 22.46
CA LYS A 327 -1.69 -5.17 22.60
C LYS A 327 -1.46 -3.66 22.50
N THR A 328 -0.48 -3.12 23.24
CA THR A 328 -0.20 -1.68 23.21
C THR A 328 0.15 -1.18 21.80
N VAL A 329 0.94 -1.95 21.05
CA VAL A 329 1.30 -1.61 19.67
C VAL A 329 0.11 -1.73 18.72
N TYR A 330 -0.69 -2.80 18.85
CA TYR A 330 -1.92 -2.98 18.08
C TYR A 330 -2.94 -1.86 18.31
N ASP A 331 -3.12 -1.46 19.58
CA ASP A 331 -4.01 -0.37 19.97
C ASP A 331 -3.50 0.97 19.42
N ASN A 332 -2.19 1.22 19.44
CA ASN A 332 -1.60 2.42 18.85
C ASN A 332 -1.89 2.53 17.34
N ALA A 333 -1.76 1.42 16.59
CA ALA A 333 -2.14 1.38 15.18
C ALA A 333 -3.64 1.66 14.98
N THR A 334 -4.49 1.17 15.88
CA THR A 334 -5.93 1.50 15.89
C THR A 334 -6.18 3.00 16.11
N TYR A 335 -5.46 3.61 17.03
CA TYR A 335 -5.61 5.03 17.34
C TYR A 335 -5.11 5.93 16.22
N ARG A 336 -4.08 5.50 15.46
CA ARG A 336 -3.66 6.15 14.23
C ARG A 336 -4.79 6.19 13.19
N LEU A 337 -5.47 5.05 12.97
CA LEU A 337 -6.61 4.98 12.05
C LEU A 337 -7.76 5.88 12.49
N GLN A 338 -8.09 5.87 13.79
CA GLN A 338 -9.15 6.75 14.33
C GLN A 338 -8.85 8.21 14.08
N ARG A 339 -7.58 8.62 14.29
CA ARG A 339 -7.13 9.98 14.03
C ARG A 339 -7.24 10.33 12.55
N TYR A 340 -6.70 9.48 11.68
CA TYR A 340 -6.76 9.68 10.24
C TYR A 340 -8.21 9.82 9.75
N HIS A 341 -9.08 8.90 10.16
CA HIS A 341 -10.47 8.93 9.76
C HIS A 341 -11.25 10.12 10.31
N LEU A 342 -10.96 10.58 11.53
CA LEU A 342 -11.55 11.83 12.03
C LEU A 342 -11.14 13.03 11.18
N ILE A 343 -9.90 13.08 10.69
CA ILE A 343 -9.45 14.13 9.76
C ILE A 343 -10.23 14.07 8.47
N GLN A 344 -10.42 12.88 7.88
CA GLN A 344 -11.26 12.70 6.68
C GLN A 344 -12.67 13.25 6.90
N LEU A 345 -13.31 12.93 8.04
CA LEU A 345 -14.64 13.43 8.38
C LEU A 345 -14.68 14.95 8.63
N LYS A 346 -13.70 15.49 9.35
CA LYS A 346 -13.56 16.94 9.56
C LYS A 346 -13.40 17.68 8.24
N ASN A 347 -12.71 17.08 7.29
CA ASN A 347 -12.52 17.62 5.95
C ASN A 347 -13.67 17.26 5.00
N THR A 348 -14.70 16.56 5.46
CA THR A 348 -15.81 16.04 4.63
C THR A 348 -15.36 15.29 3.38
N PHE A 349 -14.23 14.57 3.49
CA PHE A 349 -13.54 13.89 2.39
C PHE A 349 -13.11 14.82 1.24
N GLU A 350 -12.99 16.11 1.49
CA GLU A 350 -12.25 17.03 0.64
C GLU A 350 -10.73 16.87 0.89
N GLY A 351 -9.93 17.27 -0.09
CA GLY A 351 -8.47 17.11 -0.08
C GLY A 351 -7.94 15.96 -0.93
N TYR A 352 -8.83 15.28 -1.65
CA TYR A 352 -8.47 14.23 -2.62
C TYR A 352 -8.53 14.77 -4.05
N GLY A 353 -7.52 14.46 -4.86
CA GLY A 353 -7.46 14.91 -6.26
C GLY A 353 -7.11 16.40 -6.40
N ALA A 354 -7.49 17.00 -7.53
CA ALA A 354 -7.16 18.39 -7.84
C ALA A 354 -8.22 19.36 -7.27
N MET A 355 -7.78 20.33 -6.47
CA MET A 355 -8.67 21.26 -5.76
C MET A 355 -8.18 22.72 -5.82
N SER A 356 -9.09 23.66 -5.58
CA SER A 356 -8.74 25.09 -5.49
C SER A 356 -8.01 25.41 -4.19
N ASN A 357 -7.25 26.50 -4.19
CA ASN A 357 -6.56 26.99 -3.00
C ASN A 357 -7.52 27.33 -1.85
N ASP A 358 -8.74 27.78 -2.18
CA ASP A 358 -9.76 28.10 -1.18
C ASP A 358 -10.21 26.84 -0.44
N VAL A 359 -10.38 25.72 -1.15
CA VAL A 359 -10.71 24.41 -0.55
C VAL A 359 -9.56 23.99 0.37
N TYR A 360 -8.31 24.06 -0.11
CA TYR A 360 -7.13 23.74 0.69
C TYR A 360 -7.05 24.55 1.99
N SER A 361 -7.41 25.84 1.96
CA SER A 361 -7.38 26.70 3.15
C SER A 361 -8.37 26.28 4.25
N CYS A 362 -9.40 25.52 3.90
CA CYS A 362 -10.39 24.99 4.85
C CYS A 362 -9.98 23.64 5.45
N LEU A 363 -9.05 22.92 4.81
CA LEU A 363 -8.68 21.57 5.24
C LEU A 363 -7.88 21.58 6.54
N LEU A 364 -8.15 20.59 7.38
CA LEU A 364 -7.31 20.25 8.51
C LEU A 364 -6.14 19.39 8.03
N SER A 365 -4.91 19.78 8.37
CA SER A 365 -3.72 19.01 8.03
C SER A 365 -3.63 17.71 8.84
N ASP A 366 -3.03 16.68 8.24
CA ASP A 366 -2.60 15.44 8.88
C ASP A 366 -1.69 15.64 10.12
N THR A 367 -0.91 16.73 10.13
CA THR A 367 -0.01 17.14 11.21
C THR A 367 -0.68 17.95 12.33
N CYS A 368 -1.98 18.24 12.24
CA CYS A 368 -2.71 19.04 13.24
C CYS A 368 -2.55 18.53 14.67
N SER A 369 -2.67 19.39 15.68
CA SER A 369 -2.63 18.90 17.06
C SER A 369 -3.88 18.09 17.43
N TYR A 370 -3.85 17.31 18.52
CA TYR A 370 -5.09 16.68 19.02
C TYR A 370 -6.12 17.70 19.49
N ASP A 371 -5.67 18.82 20.04
CA ASP A 371 -6.55 19.89 20.49
C ASP A 371 -7.27 20.52 19.30
N GLU A 372 -6.52 20.83 18.25
CA GLU A 372 -7.05 21.33 16.98
C GLU A 372 -8.02 20.33 16.34
N LEU A 373 -7.63 19.05 16.25
CA LEU A 373 -8.47 18.00 15.68
C LEU A 373 -9.83 17.86 16.38
N LEU A 374 -9.86 18.02 17.71
CA LEU A 374 -11.07 17.83 18.50
C LEU A 374 -11.99 19.07 18.48
N HIS A 375 -11.42 20.27 18.36
CA HIS A 375 -12.17 21.52 18.50
C HIS A 375 -12.37 22.30 17.20
N ALA A 376 -11.62 22.01 16.13
CA ALA A 376 -11.78 22.69 14.86
C ALA A 376 -13.19 22.47 14.27
N PRO A 377 -13.81 23.50 13.69
CA PRO A 377 -15.02 23.33 12.90
C PRO A 377 -14.75 22.41 11.70
N ASN A 378 -15.78 21.70 11.25
CA ASN A 378 -15.69 20.89 10.03
C ASN A 378 -15.62 21.78 8.77
N PHE A 379 -15.26 21.17 7.64
CA PHE A 379 -15.02 21.84 6.37
C PHE A 379 -16.19 22.72 5.95
N THR A 380 -17.43 22.21 5.99
CA THR A 380 -18.60 22.98 5.53
C THR A 380 -18.82 24.27 6.33
N VAL A 381 -18.57 24.26 7.63
CA VAL A 381 -18.63 25.49 8.46
C VAL A 381 -17.50 26.47 8.10
N LYS A 382 -16.30 25.97 7.82
CA LYS A 382 -15.18 26.82 7.38
C LYS A 382 -15.44 27.42 6.00
N TRP A 383 -15.94 26.62 5.07
CA TRP A 383 -16.26 27.01 3.70
C TRP A 383 -17.26 28.18 3.67
N ASP A 384 -18.39 28.05 4.39
CA ASP A 384 -19.38 29.11 4.51
C ASP A 384 -18.77 30.44 4.98
N SER A 385 -17.79 30.39 5.88
CA SER A 385 -17.16 31.58 6.44
C SER A 385 -16.27 32.34 5.45
N ILE A 386 -15.83 31.67 4.39
CA ILE A 386 -15.05 32.25 3.29
C ILE A 386 -15.99 32.72 2.18
N SER A 387 -16.99 31.91 1.80
CA SER A 387 -17.93 32.25 0.73
C SER A 387 -18.84 33.45 1.03
N ILE A 388 -19.04 33.82 2.30
CA ILE A 388 -19.79 35.05 2.69
C ILE A 388 -18.97 36.34 2.46
N LYS A 389 -17.66 36.24 2.22
CA LYS A 389 -16.77 37.41 2.04
C LYS A 389 -16.59 37.85 0.59
N GLU A 390 -17.10 37.08 -0.36
CA GLU A 390 -17.19 37.42 -1.80
C GLU A 390 -18.62 37.85 -2.14
#